data_AF-A0A2V5PGT8-F1
#
_entry.id   AF-A0A2V5PGT8-F1
#
_cell.length_a   1.000
_cell.length_b   1.000
_cell.length_c   1.000
_cell.angle_alpha   90.00
_cell.angle_beta   90.00
_cell.angle_gamma   90.00
#
_symmetry.space_group_name_H-M   'P 1'
#
loop_
_entity.id
_entity.type
_entity.pdbx_description
1 polymer ?
#
loop_
_entity_poly.entity_id
_entity_poly.type
_entity_poly.pdbx_seq_one_letter_code
_entity_poly.pdbx_strand_id
1 'polypeptide(L)'
;MNRSTQQSPYVAIACGGTGGHLFPGLAVAEQLVDRGCEVALLISPKDVDQRAVKTASGMEIVTLPAVGLQRGHRLAFVRGFSQSYRTA
;
A
#
# COMPACT_ATOMS: atom_id res chain seq x y z
N MET A 1 19.03 11.43 -31.01
CA MET A 1 18.45 11.81 -29.70
C MET A 1 17.66 10.61 -29.20
N ASN A 2 18.33 9.70 -28.49
CA ASN A 2 17.77 8.41 -28.11
C ASN A 2 17.06 8.56 -26.76
N ARG A 3 15.73 8.78 -26.78
CA ARG A 3 14.91 8.44 -25.61
C ARG A 3 14.88 6.90 -25.56
N SER A 4 15.81 6.31 -24.83
CA SER A 4 15.56 5.01 -24.20
C SER A 4 14.16 5.08 -23.60
N THR A 5 13.30 4.12 -23.92
CA THR A 5 12.03 3.87 -23.22
C THR A 5 12.36 3.69 -21.74
N GLN A 6 12.41 4.79 -20.99
CA GLN A 6 12.63 4.78 -19.56
C GLN A 6 11.34 4.20 -18.97
N GLN A 7 11.40 2.90 -18.68
CA GLN A 7 10.37 2.20 -17.94
C GLN A 7 10.20 2.94 -16.61
N SER A 8 9.02 3.54 -16.39
CA SER A 8 8.69 4.13 -15.10
C SER A 8 8.79 3.03 -14.03
N PRO A 9 9.62 3.19 -12.99
CA PRO A 9 9.76 2.16 -11.97
C PRO A 9 8.44 2.02 -11.20
N TYR A 10 8.01 0.77 -11.00
CA TYR A 10 6.84 0.42 -10.20
C TYR A 10 7.25 0.23 -8.74
N VAL A 11 6.58 0.93 -7.82
CA VAL A 11 6.89 0.93 -6.39
C VAL A 11 5.64 0.59 -5.58
N ALA A 12 5.67 -0.54 -4.89
CA ALA A 12 4.65 -0.91 -3.92
C ALA A 12 5.08 -0.50 -2.50
N ILE A 13 4.22 0.24 -1.79
CA ILE A 13 4.47 0.73 -0.43
C ILE A 13 3.46 0.10 0.51
N ALA A 14 3.94 -0.75 1.42
CA ALA A 14 3.13 -1.30 2.50
C ALA A 14 3.09 -0.35 3.69
N CYS A 15 1.97 0.36 3.86
CA CYS A 15 1.83 1.38 4.91
C CYS A 15 0.47 1.37 5.62
N GLY A 16 -0.31 0.30 5.47
CA GLY A 16 -1.55 0.10 6.23
C GLY A 16 -1.34 -0.17 7.73
N GLY A 17 -2.40 -0.04 8.52
CA GLY A 17 -2.37 -0.37 9.95
C GLY A 17 -3.37 0.42 10.76
N THR A 18 -2.94 1.50 11.41
CA THR A 18 -3.81 2.38 12.21
C THR A 18 -3.46 3.85 11.96
N GLY A 19 -3.15 4.20 10.71
CA GLY A 19 -2.71 5.55 10.31
C GLY A 19 -1.23 5.89 10.55
N GLY A 20 -0.60 5.37 11.62
CA GLY A 20 0.78 5.75 12.01
C GLY A 20 1.86 5.54 10.94
N HIS A 21 1.70 4.54 10.06
CA HIS A 21 2.59 4.31 8.91
C HIS A 21 2.01 4.84 7.60
N LEU A 22 0.69 5.07 7.54
CA LEU A 22 -0.01 5.43 6.32
C LEU A 22 0.35 6.84 5.85
N PHE A 23 0.30 7.83 6.73
CA PHE A 23 0.58 9.22 6.33
C PHE A 23 2.03 9.41 5.85
N PRO A 24 3.06 8.86 6.52
CA PRO A 24 4.41 8.85 5.96
C PRO A 24 4.51 8.12 4.62
N GLY A 25 3.84 6.97 4.47
CA GLY A 25 3.81 6.22 3.22
C GLY A 25 3.17 7.00 2.07
N LEU A 26 2.06 7.69 2.35
CA LEU A 26 1.36 8.55 1.39
C LEU A 26 2.24 9.73 0.94
N ALA A 27 2.92 10.40 1.88
CA ALA A 27 3.83 11.50 1.55
C ALA A 27 4.99 11.03 0.65
N VAL A 28 5.52 9.82 0.87
CA VAL A 28 6.54 9.22 -0.01
C VAL A 28 5.94 8.85 -1.37
N ALA A 29 4.73 8.30 -1.39
CA ALA A 29 4.04 7.92 -2.62
C ALA A 29 3.78 9.12 -3.55
N GLU A 30 3.26 10.23 -3.02
CA GLU A 30 3.06 11.48 -3.77
C GLU A 30 4.36 11.94 -4.43
N GLN A 31 5.45 11.92 -3.68
CA GLN A 31 6.76 12.31 -4.18
C GLN A 31 7.34 11.33 -5.22
N LEU A 32 6.93 10.07 -5.23
CA LEU A 32 7.31 9.10 -6.28
C LEU A 32 6.47 9.29 -7.54
N VAL A 33 5.17 9.55 -7.38
CA VAL A 33 4.27 9.90 -8.50
C VAL A 33 4.77 11.16 -9.20
N ASP A 34 5.15 12.21 -8.47
CA ASP A 34 5.70 13.46 -9.02
C ASP A 34 7.01 13.23 -9.81
N ARG A 35 7.75 12.16 -9.51
CA ARG A 35 8.97 11.76 -10.22
C ARG A 35 8.72 10.83 -11.40
N GLY A 36 7.44 10.55 -11.71
CA GLY A 36 7.04 9.69 -12.81
C GLY A 36 7.13 8.19 -12.51
N CYS A 37 7.12 7.80 -11.23
CA CYS A 37 7.00 6.39 -10.83
C CYS A 37 5.54 5.93 -10.89
N GLU A 38 5.33 4.66 -11.21
CA GLU A 38 4.05 3.99 -10.98
C GLU A 38 4.02 3.51 -9.52
N VAL A 39 2.99 3.85 -8.76
CA VAL A 39 2.96 3.60 -7.32
C VAL A 39 1.70 2.86 -6.91
N ALA A 40 1.86 1.85 -6.05
CA ALA A 40 0.77 1.17 -5.37
C ALA A 40 0.90 1.27 -3.85
N LEU A 41 -0.15 1.72 -3.16
CA LEU A 41 -0.24 1.73 -1.70
C LEU A 41 -0.99 0.49 -1.22
N LEU A 42 -0.31 -0.34 -0.43
CA LEU A 42 -0.92 -1.49 0.24
C LEU A 42 -1.40 -1.06 1.63
N ILE A 43 -2.72 -1.00 1.81
CA ILE A 43 -3.37 -0.48 3.01
C ILE A 43 -4.22 -1.53 3.71
N SER A 44 -4.61 -1.24 4.96
CA SER A 44 -5.52 -2.11 5.72
C SER A 44 -6.99 -1.74 5.46
N PRO A 45 -7.95 -2.65 5.72
CA PRO A 45 -9.38 -2.37 5.59
C PRO A 45 -9.94 -1.47 6.71
N LYS A 46 -9.11 -1.01 7.66
CA LYS A 46 -9.58 -0.19 8.77
C LYS A 46 -9.98 1.20 8.30
N ASP A 47 -11.05 1.74 8.89
CA ASP A 47 -11.64 3.03 8.52
C ASP A 47 -10.66 4.19 8.46
N VAL A 48 -9.69 4.24 9.38
CA VAL A 48 -8.66 5.29 9.40
C VAL A 48 -7.84 5.30 8.11
N ASP A 49 -7.48 4.12 7.60
CA ASP A 49 -6.70 4.01 6.38
C ASP A 49 -7.55 4.37 5.15
N GLN A 50 -8.77 3.83 5.10
CA GLN A 50 -9.72 4.06 4.01
C GLN A 50 -10.13 5.52 3.88
N ARG A 51 -10.18 6.29 4.98
CA ARG A 51 -10.45 7.73 4.94
C ARG A 51 -9.25 8.51 4.43
N ALA A 52 -8.04 8.16 4.88
CA ALA A 52 -6.82 8.88 4.52
C ALA A 52 -6.46 8.73 3.04
N VAL A 53 -6.74 7.58 2.41
CA VAL A 53 -6.46 7.38 0.97
C VAL A 53 -7.47 8.04 0.04
N LYS A 54 -8.61 8.53 0.53
CA LYS A 54 -9.62 9.21 -0.34
C LYS A 54 -9.08 10.48 -0.98
N THR A 55 -8.09 11.11 -0.37
CA THR A 55 -7.41 12.30 -0.90
C THR A 55 -6.21 11.95 -1.77
N ALA A 56 -5.80 10.68 -1.82
CA ALA A 56 -4.67 10.23 -2.62
C ALA A 56 -5.09 10.11 -4.10
N SER A 57 -4.28 10.64 -4.99
CA SER A 57 -4.49 10.59 -6.44
C SER A 57 -3.22 10.20 -7.18
N GLY A 58 -3.35 9.59 -8.35
CA GLY A 58 -2.19 9.23 -9.20
C GLY A 58 -1.45 7.97 -8.76
N MET A 59 -2.03 7.17 -7.85
CA MET A 59 -1.46 5.92 -7.37
C MET A 59 -2.57 4.87 -7.21
N GLU A 60 -2.20 3.60 -7.37
CA GLU A 60 -3.08 2.45 -7.14
C GLU A 60 -3.25 2.23 -5.62
N ILE A 61 -4.47 1.93 -5.18
CA ILE A 61 -4.74 1.61 -3.77
C ILE A 61 -5.18 0.15 -3.68
N VAL A 62 -4.38 -0.68 -3.01
CA VAL A 62 -4.66 -2.10 -2.79
C VAL A 62 -4.98 -2.31 -1.32
N THR A 63 -6.23 -2.68 -1.03
CA THR A 63 -6.65 -3.01 0.34
C THR A 63 -6.45 -4.49 0.61
N LEU A 64 -5.60 -4.82 1.59
CA LEU A 64 -5.28 -6.19 1.97
C LEU A 64 -5.86 -6.54 3.34
N PRO A 65 -6.56 -7.69 3.50
CA PRO A 65 -7.10 -8.13 4.79
C PRO A 65 -6.03 -8.66 5.76
N ALA A 66 -4.77 -8.28 5.56
CA ALA A 66 -3.65 -8.68 6.40
C ALA A 66 -3.81 -8.15 7.82
N VAL A 67 -3.48 -8.99 8.79
CA VAL A 67 -3.50 -8.66 10.22
C VAL A 67 -2.12 -8.88 10.82
N GLY A 68 -1.78 -8.14 11.87
CA GLY A 68 -0.51 -8.31 12.57
C GLY A 68 -0.41 -9.66 13.28
N LEU A 69 0.81 -10.19 13.40
CA LEU A 69 1.05 -11.40 14.17
C LEU A 69 0.93 -11.10 15.66
N GLN A 70 -0.18 -11.52 16.28
CA GLN A 70 -0.46 -11.34 17.70
C GLN A 70 -0.41 -12.67 18.45
N ARG A 71 0.02 -12.62 19.71
CA ARG A 71 0.08 -13.80 20.59
C ARG A 71 -1.34 -14.35 20.80
N GLY A 72 -1.54 -15.65 20.52
CA GLY A 72 -2.86 -16.31 20.56
C GLY A 72 -3.69 -16.23 19.27
N HIS A 73 -3.32 -15.36 18.32
CA HIS A 73 -4.11 -15.10 17.10
C HIS A 73 -3.39 -15.53 15.81
N ARG A 74 -2.53 -16.55 15.90
CA ARG A 74 -1.70 -17.05 14.77
C ARG A 74 -2.54 -17.56 13.58
N LEU A 75 -3.69 -18.17 13.85
CA LEU A 75 -4.62 -18.62 12.80
C LEU A 75 -5.20 -17.45 12.01
N ALA A 76 -5.56 -16.36 12.69
CA ALA A 76 -6.05 -15.15 12.04
C ALA A 76 -4.96 -14.51 11.16
N PHE A 77 -3.71 -14.50 11.64
CA PHE A 77 -2.55 -14.08 10.84
C PHE A 77 -2.39 -14.92 9.56
N VAL A 78 -2.36 -16.26 9.68
CA VAL A 78 -2.18 -17.14 8.52
C VAL A 78 -3.35 -17.01 7.53
N ARG A 79 -4.61 -16.96 8.02
CA ARG A 79 -5.77 -16.75 7.14
C ARG A 79 -5.71 -15.39 6.44
N GLY A 80 -5.42 -14.32 7.17
CA GLY A 80 -5.30 -12.97 6.62
C GLY A 80 -4.15 -12.86 5.59
N PHE A 81 -3.03 -13.54 5.86
CA PHE A 81 -1.90 -13.63 4.93
C PHE A 81 -2.29 -14.38 3.65
N SER A 82 -2.87 -15.58 3.75
CA SER A 82 -3.31 -16.36 2.58
C SER A 82 -4.38 -15.63 1.77
N GLN A 83 -5.29 -14.91 2.43
CA GLN A 83 -6.30 -14.11 1.73
C GLN A 83 -5.66 -12.92 1.01
N SER A 84 -4.72 -12.22 1.65
CA SER A 84 -4.01 -11.09 1.05
C SER A 84 -3.17 -11.52 -0.17
N TYR A 85 -2.52 -12.69 -0.10
CA TYR A 85 -1.76 -13.26 -1.22
C TYR A 85 -2.62 -13.59 -2.45
N ARG A 86 -3.93 -13.78 -2.27
CA ARG A 86 -4.86 -14.03 -3.37
C ARG A 86 -5.46 -12.74 -3.96
N THR A 87 -5.30 -11.62 -3.27
CA THR A 87 -5.86 -10.31 -3.64
C THR A 87 -4.81 -9.39 -4.27
N ALA A 88 -3.55 -9.54 -3.89
CA ALA A 88 -2.40 -8.96 -4.57
C ALA A 88 -2.04 -9.76 -5.83
#